data_AF-A0AAV3XNG9-F1
#
_entry.id   AF-A0AAV3XNG9-F1
#
_cell.length_a   1.000
_cell.length_b   1.000
_cell.length_c   1.000
_cell.angle_alpha   90.00
_cell.angle_beta   90.00
_cell.angle_gamma   90.00
#
_symmetry.space_group_name_H-M   'P 1'
#
loop_
_entity.id
_entity.type
_entity.pdbx_description
1 polymer ?
#
loop_
_entity_poly.entity_id
_entity_poly.type
_entity_poly.pdbx_seq_one_letter_code
_entity_poly.pdbx_strand_id
1 'polypeptide(L)'
;MTAQFLPFSWSLQAIFWSALTLVGTVGMVALTHFWVRVERLVWVLYQWAILMVGGAILTDLSIFLGWGEVLIRLCPLWLGLSALGYLVTGVGMGSRTFILTGLVHLLAIGILPYVGSWQFLTTGIVMGCSLLLLAEMQWDMRSPIDYDLLTPEQKQFNQEQNRLRQLNT
;
A
#
# COMPACT_ATOMS: atom_id res chain seq x y z
N MET A 1 -2.97 28.01 9.68
CA MET A 1 -2.25 27.67 8.43
C MET A 1 -3.18 26.86 7.55
N THR A 2 -3.32 27.20 6.27
CA THR A 2 -4.11 26.45 5.27
C THR A 2 -3.28 25.30 4.71
N ALA A 3 -3.91 24.25 4.18
CA ALA A 3 -3.15 23.22 3.44
C ALA A 3 -2.73 23.71 2.05
N GLN A 4 -1.80 22.97 1.46
CA GLN A 4 -1.13 23.32 0.21
C GLN A 4 -2.08 23.54 -0.98
N PHE A 5 -3.19 22.78 -1.06
CA PHE A 5 -4.05 22.78 -2.25
C PHE A 5 -5.48 23.26 -2.00
N LEU A 6 -5.95 23.24 -0.75
CA LEU A 6 -7.31 23.64 -0.39
C LEU A 6 -7.28 24.55 0.85
N PRO A 7 -8.14 25.59 0.91
CA PRO A 7 -8.19 26.53 2.02
C PRO A 7 -8.88 25.95 3.27
N PHE A 8 -8.81 24.63 3.48
CA PHE A 8 -9.32 23.96 4.67
C PHE A 8 -8.26 23.93 5.77
N SER A 9 -8.71 23.88 7.02
CA SER A 9 -7.81 23.68 8.16
C SER A 9 -7.17 22.28 8.10
N TRP A 10 -5.99 22.14 8.69
CA TRP A 10 -5.30 20.86 8.82
C TRP A 10 -6.12 19.83 9.61
N SER A 11 -6.81 20.26 10.67
CA SER A 11 -7.67 19.39 11.47
C SER A 11 -8.86 18.86 10.67
N LEU A 12 -9.49 19.69 9.83
CA LEU A 12 -10.61 19.24 8.98
C LEU A 12 -10.13 18.21 7.96
N GLN A 13 -8.96 18.45 7.35
CA GLN A 13 -8.35 17.49 6.42
C GLN A 13 -7.97 16.18 7.11
N ALA A 14 -7.39 16.24 8.32
CA ALA A 14 -7.06 15.06 9.11
C ALA A 14 -8.29 14.16 9.30
N ILE A 15 -9.42 14.75 9.71
CA ILE A 15 -10.69 14.02 9.90
C ILE A 15 -11.14 13.35 8.59
N PHE A 16 -11.16 14.08 7.47
CA PHE A 16 -11.58 13.51 6.19
C PHE A 16 -10.63 12.41 5.69
N TRP A 17 -9.32 12.62 5.77
CA TRP A 17 -8.33 11.66 5.31
C TRP A 17 -8.26 10.42 6.20
N SER A 18 -8.46 10.56 7.51
CA SER A 18 -8.57 9.43 8.44
C SER A 18 -9.84 8.61 8.18
N ALA A 19 -10.99 9.26 7.91
CA ALA A 19 -12.19 8.56 7.50
C ALA A 19 -12.01 7.80 6.18
N LEU A 20 -11.39 8.44 5.17
CA LEU A 20 -11.10 7.80 3.89
C LEU A 20 -10.12 6.63 4.04
N THR A 21 -9.07 6.79 4.85
CA THR A 21 -8.08 5.74 5.13
C THR A 21 -8.73 4.55 5.83
N LEU A 22 -9.65 4.79 6.77
CA LEU A 22 -10.38 3.72 7.44
C LEU A 22 -11.29 2.98 6.46
N VAL A 23 -12.08 3.69 5.66
CA VAL A 23 -12.95 3.08 4.65
C VAL A 23 -12.14 2.29 3.63
N GLY A 24 -11.04 2.86 3.13
CA GLY A 24 -10.13 2.18 2.21
C GLY A 24 -9.50 0.92 2.83
N THR A 25 -9.10 0.99 4.11
CA THR A 25 -8.51 -0.16 4.82
C THR A 25 -9.54 -1.27 5.02
N VAL A 26 -10.76 -0.94 5.45
CA VAL A 26 -11.85 -1.91 5.61
C VAL A 26 -12.22 -2.53 4.26
N GLY A 27 -12.31 -1.71 3.20
CA GLY A 27 -12.59 -2.17 1.84
C GLY A 27 -11.51 -3.13 1.33
N MET A 28 -10.23 -2.77 1.47
CA MET A 28 -9.10 -3.65 1.14
C MET A 28 -9.20 -4.98 1.88
N VAL A 29 -9.45 -4.96 3.20
CA VAL A 29 -9.59 -6.19 4.00
C VAL A 29 -10.75 -7.04 3.47
N ALA A 30 -11.94 -6.46 3.30
CA ALA A 30 -13.11 -7.20 2.84
C ALA A 30 -12.90 -7.85 1.47
N LEU A 31 -12.28 -7.15 0.53
CA LEU A 31 -12.05 -7.62 -0.84
C LEU A 31 -10.94 -8.65 -0.95
N THR A 32 -9.88 -8.52 -0.13
CA THR A 32 -8.68 -9.38 -0.25
C THR A 32 -8.68 -10.56 0.70
N HIS A 33 -9.48 -10.54 1.77
CA HIS A 33 -9.44 -11.53 2.87
C HIS A 33 -9.55 -12.98 2.37
N PHE A 34 -10.48 -13.26 1.45
CA PHE A 34 -10.62 -14.61 0.88
C PHE A 34 -9.35 -15.08 0.15
N TRP A 35 -8.81 -14.22 -0.73
CA TRP A 35 -7.62 -14.54 -1.53
C TRP A 35 -6.38 -14.74 -0.66
N VAL A 36 -6.16 -13.87 0.33
CA VAL A 36 -5.01 -14.03 1.24
C VAL A 36 -5.16 -15.25 2.16
N ARG A 37 -6.39 -15.71 2.45
CA ARG A 37 -6.62 -16.98 3.17
C ARG A 37 -6.23 -18.17 2.31
N VAL A 38 -6.63 -18.18 1.03
CA VAL A 38 -6.24 -19.21 0.06
C VAL A 38 -4.72 -19.26 -0.06
N GLU A 39 -4.06 -18.11 -0.24
CA GLU A 39 -2.60 -18.03 -0.41
C GLU A 39 -1.77 -18.19 0.88
N ARG A 40 -2.44 -18.35 2.03
CA ARG A 40 -1.82 -18.38 3.37
C ARG A 40 -0.98 -17.12 3.69
N LEU A 41 -1.46 -15.96 3.22
CA LEU A 41 -0.83 -14.63 3.35
C LEU A 41 -1.65 -13.65 4.20
N VAL A 42 -2.57 -14.14 5.04
CA VAL A 42 -3.42 -13.30 5.91
C VAL A 42 -2.62 -12.31 6.74
N TRP A 43 -1.42 -12.70 7.19
CA TRP A 43 -0.53 -11.84 7.96
C TRP A 43 -0.08 -10.60 7.18
N VAL A 44 0.07 -10.67 5.85
CA VAL A 44 0.40 -9.53 4.99
C VAL A 44 -0.74 -8.50 5.01
N LEU A 45 -1.99 -8.98 5.02
CA LEU A 45 -3.16 -8.11 5.10
C LEU A 45 -3.23 -7.36 6.43
N TYR A 46 -2.98 -8.05 7.55
CA TYR A 46 -2.92 -7.41 8.86
C TYR A 46 -1.74 -6.44 8.98
N GLN A 47 -0.60 -6.75 8.38
CA GLN A 47 0.53 -5.83 8.33
C GLN A 47 0.15 -4.50 7.65
N TRP A 48 -0.54 -4.55 6.50
CA TRP A 48 -1.03 -3.34 5.83
C TRP A 48 -2.01 -2.56 6.70
N ALA A 49 -2.99 -3.25 7.32
CA ALA A 49 -3.94 -2.60 8.21
C ALA A 49 -3.24 -1.87 9.38
N ILE A 50 -2.26 -2.52 10.02
CA ILE A 50 -1.48 -1.92 11.10
C ILE A 50 -0.70 -0.69 10.61
N LEU A 51 -0.07 -0.75 9.43
CA LEU A 51 0.69 0.38 8.88
C LEU A 51 -0.21 1.57 8.54
N MET A 52 -1.34 1.33 7.88
CA MET A 52 -2.27 2.39 7.49
C MET A 52 -2.91 3.06 8.71
N VAL A 53 -3.40 2.26 9.66
CA VAL A 53 -4.01 2.78 10.90
C VAL A 53 -2.98 3.47 11.77
N GLY A 54 -1.80 2.87 11.94
CA GLY A 54 -0.71 3.46 12.73
C GLY A 54 -0.20 4.78 12.15
N GLY A 55 -0.03 4.85 10.82
CA GLY A 55 0.33 6.08 10.11
C GLY A 55 -0.72 7.18 10.24
N ALA A 56 -2.00 6.82 10.14
CA ALA A 56 -3.11 7.76 10.33
C ALA A 56 -3.16 8.30 11.77
N ILE A 57 -3.08 7.43 12.79
CA ILE A 57 -3.04 7.84 14.21
C ILE A 57 -1.86 8.78 14.46
N LEU A 58 -0.66 8.44 13.97
CA LEU A 58 0.52 9.28 14.16
C LEU A 58 0.37 10.64 13.47
N THR A 59 -0.21 10.67 12.26
CA THR A 59 -0.51 11.90 11.53
C THR A 59 -1.50 12.76 12.32
N ASP A 60 -2.61 12.19 12.78
CA ASP A 60 -3.64 12.90 13.54
C ASP A 60 -3.08 13.45 14.86
N LEU A 61 -2.36 12.63 15.63
CA LEU A 61 -1.70 13.07 16.85
C LEU A 61 -0.74 14.24 16.57
N SER A 62 0.01 14.19 15.48
CA SER A 62 0.90 15.29 15.13
C SER A 62 0.16 16.60 14.80
N ILE A 63 -1.02 16.51 14.19
CA ILE A 63 -1.87 17.67 13.86
C ILE A 63 -2.55 18.24 15.11
N PHE A 64 -3.16 17.38 15.93
CA PHE A 64 -3.92 17.81 17.11
C PHE A 64 -3.04 18.22 18.29
N LEU A 65 -1.88 17.57 18.47
CA LEU A 65 -0.92 17.90 19.53
C LEU A 65 0.19 18.84 19.06
N GLY A 66 0.22 19.22 17.78
CA GLY A 66 1.19 20.17 17.22
C GLY A 66 2.63 19.66 17.17
N TRP A 67 2.84 18.36 16.89
CA TRP A 67 4.18 17.78 16.75
C TRP A 67 4.83 18.20 15.43
N GLY A 68 5.41 19.39 15.40
CA GLY A 68 6.04 20.00 14.22
C GLY A 68 7.06 19.09 13.52
N GLU A 69 7.86 18.34 14.28
CA GLU A 69 8.87 17.40 13.73
C GLU A 69 8.25 16.30 12.87
N VAL A 70 7.08 15.78 13.27
CA VAL A 70 6.35 14.77 12.50
C VAL A 70 5.64 15.42 11.32
N LEU A 71 5.04 16.60 11.53
CA LEU A 71 4.33 17.35 10.49
C LEU A 71 5.22 17.69 9.29
N ILE A 72 6.45 18.11 9.53
CA ILE A 72 7.43 18.44 8.48
C ILE A 72 7.91 17.17 7.74
N ARG A 73 7.75 15.99 8.36
CA ARG A 73 8.20 14.69 7.84
C ARG A 73 7.04 13.78 7.41
N LEU A 74 5.83 14.32 7.19
CA LEU A 74 4.68 13.49 6.78
C LEU A 74 4.88 12.78 5.44
N CYS A 75 5.42 13.48 4.43
CA CYS A 75 5.70 12.89 3.13
C CYS A 75 6.68 11.70 3.22
N PRO A 76 7.89 11.85 3.81
CA PRO A 76 8.79 10.71 3.96
C PRO A 76 8.24 9.63 4.89
N LEU A 77 7.43 9.97 5.90
CA LEU A 77 6.74 9.00 6.75
C LEU A 77 5.83 8.08 5.93
N TRP A 78 4.91 8.64 5.14
CA TRP A 78 3.96 7.86 4.36
C TRP A 78 4.63 7.05 3.24
N LEU A 79 5.63 7.63 2.54
CA LEU A 79 6.45 6.87 1.60
C LEU A 79 7.19 5.71 2.29
N GLY A 80 7.69 5.92 3.52
CA GLY A 80 8.38 4.91 4.30
C GLY A 80 7.45 3.76 4.73
N LEU A 81 6.24 4.08 5.20
CA LEU A 81 5.23 3.08 5.54
C LEU A 81 4.82 2.26 4.32
N SER A 82 4.60 2.91 3.17
CA SER A 82 4.33 2.23 1.90
C SER A 82 5.50 1.36 1.45
N ALA A 83 6.73 1.88 1.52
CA ALA A 83 7.93 1.12 1.19
C ALA A 83 8.03 -0.16 2.04
N LEU A 84 7.85 -0.04 3.35
CA LEU A 84 7.86 -1.17 4.27
C LEU A 84 6.75 -2.18 3.93
N GLY A 85 5.52 -1.70 3.71
CA GLY A 85 4.39 -2.54 3.32
C GLY A 85 4.67 -3.32 2.04
N TYR A 86 5.19 -2.65 1.01
CA TYR A 86 5.51 -3.27 -0.28
C TYR A 86 6.68 -4.26 -0.18
N LEU A 87 7.75 -3.94 0.55
CA LEU A 87 8.88 -4.86 0.75
C LEU A 87 8.45 -6.12 1.49
N VAL A 88 7.68 -5.97 2.57
CA VAL A 88 7.15 -7.10 3.35
C VAL A 88 6.19 -7.94 2.50
N THR A 89 5.32 -7.30 1.72
CA THR A 89 4.42 -7.98 0.77
C THR A 89 5.22 -8.76 -0.28
N GLY A 90 6.24 -8.14 -0.85
CA GLY A 90 7.11 -8.75 -1.84
C GLY A 90 7.87 -9.96 -1.30
N VAL A 91 8.42 -9.89 -0.09
CA VAL A 91 9.04 -11.04 0.58
C VAL A 91 8.00 -12.14 0.87
N GLY A 92 6.83 -11.78 1.39
CA GLY A 92 5.77 -12.74 1.70
C GLY A 92 5.23 -13.49 0.48
N MET A 93 5.07 -12.79 -0.64
CA MET A 93 4.55 -13.32 -1.90
C MET A 93 5.63 -13.94 -2.79
N GLY A 94 6.91 -13.66 -2.52
CA GLY A 94 8.00 -13.95 -3.45
C GLY A 94 7.97 -13.07 -4.70
N SER A 95 7.42 -11.86 -4.60
CA SER A 95 7.22 -10.93 -5.72
C SER A 95 8.33 -9.90 -5.82
N ARG A 96 9.01 -9.88 -6.96
CA ARG A 96 9.96 -8.85 -7.36
C ARG A 96 9.27 -7.54 -7.68
N THR A 97 8.07 -7.58 -8.25
CA THR A 97 7.29 -6.35 -8.55
C THR A 97 7.05 -5.55 -7.29
N PHE A 98 6.56 -6.20 -6.22
CA PHE A 98 6.34 -5.53 -4.94
C PHE A 98 7.65 -5.04 -4.28
N ILE A 99 8.74 -5.81 -4.38
CA ILE A 99 10.06 -5.36 -3.89
C ILE A 99 10.51 -4.09 -4.62
N LEU A 100 10.44 -4.09 -5.96
CA LEU A 100 10.81 -2.94 -6.78
C LEU A 100 9.94 -1.72 -6.47
N THR A 101 8.63 -1.89 -6.31
CA THR A 101 7.74 -0.80 -5.89
C THR A 101 8.13 -0.24 -4.52
N GLY A 102 8.51 -1.09 -3.57
CA GLY A 102 9.05 -0.64 -2.28
C GLY A 102 10.33 0.18 -2.42
N LEU A 103 11.26 -0.24 -3.28
CA LEU A 103 12.48 0.51 -3.57
C LEU A 103 12.19 1.85 -4.25
N VAL A 104 11.20 1.92 -5.15
CA VAL A 104 10.76 3.19 -5.77
C VAL A 104 10.31 4.18 -4.70
N HIS A 105 9.60 3.74 -3.66
CA HIS A 105 9.20 4.61 -2.55
C HIS A 105 10.39 5.09 -1.73
N LEU A 106 11.37 4.22 -1.45
CA LEU A 106 12.61 4.63 -0.76
C LEU A 106 13.42 5.64 -1.58
N LEU A 107 13.51 5.44 -2.90
CA LEU A 107 14.14 6.40 -3.80
C LEU A 107 13.40 7.74 -3.82
N ALA A 108 12.06 7.70 -3.83
CA ALA A 108 11.24 8.90 -3.76
C ALA A 108 11.49 9.71 -2.47
N ILE A 109 11.72 9.05 -1.32
CA ILE A 109 12.13 9.74 -0.08
C ILE A 109 13.42 10.55 -0.30
N GLY A 110 14.40 9.98 -1.00
CA GLY A 110 15.64 10.68 -1.37
C GLY A 110 15.44 11.86 -2.33
N ILE A 111 14.36 11.84 -3.11
CA ILE A 111 14.01 12.90 -4.07
C ILE A 111 13.26 14.06 -3.39
N LEU A 112 12.52 13.82 -2.30
CA LEU A 112 11.69 14.82 -1.62
C LEU A 112 12.40 16.15 -1.27
N PRO A 113 13.68 16.16 -0.82
CA PRO A 113 14.38 17.41 -0.53
C PRO A 113 14.51 18.34 -1.74
N TYR A 114 14.51 17.80 -2.97
CA TYR A 114 14.72 18.55 -4.20
C TYR A 114 13.44 19.17 -4.79
N VAL A 115 12.26 18.75 -4.31
CA VAL A 115 10.97 19.26 -4.82
C VAL A 115 10.35 20.34 -3.93
N GLY A 116 10.96 20.65 -2.78
CA GLY A 116 10.58 21.79 -1.92
C GLY A 116 9.12 21.72 -1.45
N SER A 117 8.32 22.76 -1.75
CA SER A 117 6.91 22.78 -1.38
C SER A 117 6.07 21.73 -2.11
N TRP A 118 6.54 21.14 -3.22
CA TRP A 118 5.79 20.15 -4.00
C TRP A 118 5.79 18.74 -3.42
N GLN A 119 6.40 18.52 -2.25
CA GLN A 119 6.55 17.20 -1.62
C GLN A 119 5.23 16.42 -1.48
N PHE A 120 4.12 17.06 -1.12
CA PHE A 120 2.83 16.37 -0.99
C PHE A 120 2.29 15.89 -2.33
N LEU A 121 2.41 16.69 -3.40
CA LEU A 121 1.99 16.27 -4.74
C LEU A 121 2.90 15.15 -5.27
N THR A 122 4.22 15.29 -5.11
CA THR A 122 5.18 14.27 -5.52
C THR A 122 4.91 12.94 -4.81
N THR A 123 4.64 12.98 -3.50
CA THR A 123 4.28 11.80 -2.71
C THR A 123 2.98 11.17 -3.23
N GLY A 124 1.94 11.98 -3.46
CA GLY A 124 0.67 11.52 -4.01
C GLY A 124 0.81 10.87 -5.39
N ILE A 125 1.63 11.43 -6.28
CA ILE A 125 1.91 10.86 -7.60
C ILE A 125 2.61 9.51 -7.47
N VAL A 126 3.67 9.41 -6.64
CA VAL A 126 4.42 8.16 -6.46
C VAL A 126 3.50 7.06 -5.92
N MET A 127 2.73 7.35 -4.88
CA MET A 127 1.81 6.37 -4.29
C MET A 127 0.68 6.01 -5.26
N GLY A 128 0.05 7.01 -5.89
CA GLY A 128 -1.07 6.82 -6.81
C GLY A 128 -0.69 6.04 -8.07
N CYS A 129 0.41 6.41 -8.72
CA CYS A 129 0.92 5.68 -9.88
C CYS A 129 1.32 4.25 -9.52
N SER A 130 1.92 4.04 -8.35
CA SER A 130 2.26 2.68 -7.88
C SER A 130 1.02 1.82 -7.69
N LEU A 131 -0.06 2.36 -7.10
CA LEU A 131 -1.32 1.65 -6.96
C LEU A 131 -1.97 1.33 -8.31
N LEU A 132 -1.99 2.27 -9.25
CA LEU A 132 -2.53 2.03 -10.59
C LEU A 132 -1.74 0.96 -11.33
N LEU A 133 -0.40 1.05 -11.30
CA LEU A 133 0.48 0.06 -11.92
C LEU A 133 0.27 -1.34 -11.32
N LEU A 134 0.14 -1.44 -9.99
CA LEU A 134 -0.14 -2.71 -9.32
C LEU A 134 -1.57 -3.20 -9.56
N ALA A 135 -2.54 -2.33 -9.82
CA ALA A 135 -3.90 -2.75 -10.14
C ALA A 135 -4.00 -3.37 -11.54
N GLU A 136 -3.25 -2.85 -12.50
CA GLU A 136 -3.27 -3.30 -13.90
C GLU A 136 -2.32 -4.48 -14.19
N MET A 137 -1.19 -4.55 -13.48
CA MET A 137 -0.20 -5.62 -13.71
C MET A 137 -0.53 -6.88 -12.91
N GLN A 138 -0.45 -8.03 -13.58
CA GLN A 138 -0.42 -9.31 -12.87
C GLN A 138 0.86 -9.41 -12.04
N TRP A 139 0.71 -9.70 -10.76
CA TRP A 139 1.84 -9.80 -9.85
C TRP A 139 2.60 -11.10 -10.07
N ASP A 140 3.92 -11.00 -10.11
CA ASP A 140 4.78 -12.18 -10.05
C ASP A 140 4.66 -12.79 -8.66
N MET A 141 3.88 -13.87 -8.54
CA MET A 141 3.75 -14.64 -7.31
C MET A 141 4.50 -15.96 -7.41
N ARG A 142 4.94 -16.48 -6.25
CA ARG A 142 5.39 -17.87 -6.14
C ARG A 142 4.35 -18.84 -6.70
N SER A 143 4.80 -20.03 -7.12
CA SER A 143 3.90 -21.05 -7.67
C SER A 143 2.75 -21.39 -6.72
N PRO A 144 1.56 -21.70 -7.27
CA PRO A 144 0.41 -22.06 -6.46
C PRO A 144 0.74 -23.20 -5.49
N ILE A 145 0.41 -22.99 -4.21
CA ILE A 145 0.49 -24.05 -3.19
C ILE A 145 -0.77 -24.91 -3.35
N ASP A 146 -0.72 -26.22 -3.06
CA ASP A 146 -1.95 -27.01 -3.03
C ASP A 146 -2.90 -26.44 -1.97
N TYR A 147 -4.06 -25.95 -2.41
CA TYR A 147 -4.98 -25.17 -1.58
C TYR A 147 -6.07 -26.07 -1.01
N ASP A 148 -6.07 -26.30 0.31
CA ASP A 148 -7.14 -27.08 0.97
C ASP A 148 -8.51 -26.40 0.91
N LEU A 149 -8.54 -25.08 0.64
CA LEU A 149 -9.74 -24.25 0.63
C LEU A 149 -10.46 -24.17 -0.73
N LEU A 150 -9.83 -24.64 -1.81
CA LEU A 150 -10.42 -24.57 -3.15
C LEU A 150 -11.16 -25.86 -3.51
N THR A 151 -12.29 -25.73 -4.20
CA THR A 151 -12.97 -26.88 -4.78
C THR A 151 -12.11 -27.52 -5.89
N PRO A 152 -12.32 -28.80 -6.23
CA PRO A 152 -11.58 -29.45 -7.32
C PRO A 152 -11.64 -28.68 -8.65
N GLU A 153 -12.79 -28.08 -8.97
CA GLU A 153 -12.98 -27.29 -10.19
C GLU A 153 -12.15 -26.00 -10.16
N GLN A 154 -12.09 -25.31 -9.01
CA GLN A 154 -11.27 -24.12 -8.83
C GLN A 154 -9.78 -24.43 -8.92
N LYS A 155 -9.35 -25.59 -8.39
CA LYS A 155 -7.96 -26.06 -8.53
C LYS A 155 -7.61 -26.30 -10.00
N GLN A 156 -8.47 -27.01 -10.74
CA GLN A 156 -8.27 -27.26 -12.17
C GLN A 156 -8.20 -25.96 -12.97
N PHE A 157 -9.10 -25.01 -12.70
CA PHE A 157 -9.07 -23.69 -13.31
C PHE A 157 -7.74 -22.95 -13.06
N ASN A 158 -7.26 -22.92 -11.81
CA ASN A 158 -5.99 -22.26 -11.47
C ASN A 158 -4.78 -22.94 -12.13
N GLN A 159 -4.77 -24.27 -12.19
CA GLN A 159 -3.71 -25.03 -12.87
C GLN A 159 -3.68 -24.70 -14.37
N GLU A 160 -4.85 -24.65 -15.01
CA GLU A 160 -4.95 -24.30 -16.42
C GLU A 160 -4.50 -22.87 -16.71
N GLN A 161 -4.92 -21.91 -15.87
CA GLN A 161 -4.45 -20.53 -15.98
C GLN A 161 -2.93 -20.42 -15.82
N ASN A 162 -2.32 -21.15 -14.88
CA ASN A 162 -0.87 -21.17 -14.71
C ASN A 162 -0.17 -21.75 -15.95
N ARG A 163 -0.70 -22.85 -16.51
CA ARG A 163 -0.18 -23.44 -17.75
C ARG A 163 -0.21 -22.45 -18.92
N LEU A 164 -1.31 -21.75 -19.11
CA LEU A 164 -1.44 -20.74 -20.17
C LEU A 164 -0.46 -19.58 -19.99
N ARG A 165 -0.16 -19.18 -18.75
CA ARG A 165 0.82 -18.12 -18.47
C ARG A 165 2.23 -18.55 -18.89
N GLN A 166 2.63 -19.77 -18.56
CA GLN A 166 3.95 -20.31 -18.91
C GLN A 166 4.16 -20.49 -20.42
N LEU A 167 3.08 -20.68 -21.19
CA LEU A 167 3.16 -20.81 -22.65
C LEU A 167 3.30 -19.46 -23.37
N ASN A 168 2.90 -18.36 -22.72
CA ASN A 168 2.92 -17.00 -23.28
C ASN A 168 4.14 -16.18 -22.81
N THR A 169 5.08 -16.79 -22.08
CA THR A 169 6.34 -16.17 -21.63
C THR A 169 7.51 -16.66 -22.50
#